data_AF-A0A7C5LDV9-F1
#
_entry.id   AF-A0A7C5LDV9-F1
#
_cell.length_a   1.000
_cell.length_b   1.000
_cell.length_c   1.000
_cell.angle_alpha   90.00
_cell.angle_beta   90.00
_cell.angle_gamma   90.00
#
_symmetry.space_group_name_H-M   'P 1'
#
loop_
_entity.id
_entity.type
_entity.pdbx_description
1 polymer ?
#
loop_
_entity_poly.entity_id
_entity_poly.type
_entity_poly.pdbx_seq_one_letter_code
_entity_poly.pdbx_strand_id
1 'polypeptide(L)'
;MGEDHYVVEALLSDFPFLKEIREYVAMLKLRLEDFQHAPNLVEAAVKKVEEALAPWPSKQDVGALTSEVKILSHPMAMALVAMLDSPFAKRRFAAHEAERYAVALKNMREGQKEVLKYIMANVLGMRVRLDKYPHEFWVHFADYLKIAVNLNEPRFKLVNRLLNKGYVAVTRNEAVTLVKNGLEKLIHERLESMGRIEPPDFLSEHVNRLKRILESTRQKYSLESVRLDPSMWPPCMIALRKRLLAGEPVSHFGNFATASFMLRIGMSVEEVISIYSQRGDFDPRIARYQVEHIAGLKGSRTRYSAPSCTTMQAHGLCVEEGRLCGGVRSPMQFYRRRAKAMKGSLEHERTQPRQDGG
;
A
#
# COMPACT_ATOMS: atom_id res chain seq x y z
N MET A 1 4.62 -24.18 27.02
CA MET A 1 4.71 -23.14 28.06
C MET A 1 6.07 -22.46 28.16
N GLY A 2 7.13 -22.92 27.48
CA GLY A 2 8.47 -22.27 27.55
C GLY A 2 8.92 -21.46 26.33
N GLU A 3 8.24 -21.56 25.17
CA GLU A 3 8.61 -20.79 23.96
C GLU A 3 7.98 -19.39 23.90
N ASP A 4 6.83 -19.18 24.55
CA ASP A 4 6.08 -17.92 24.46
C ASP A 4 6.74 -16.77 25.23
N HIS A 5 7.38 -17.02 26.38
CA HIS A 5 7.85 -15.94 27.28
C HIS A 5 8.99 -15.09 26.68
N TYR A 6 9.92 -15.72 25.96
CA TYR A 6 11.12 -15.03 25.43
C TYR A 6 10.81 -14.16 24.20
N VAL A 7 9.85 -14.58 23.37
CA VAL A 7 9.34 -13.79 22.24
C VAL A 7 8.50 -12.61 22.74
N VAL A 8 7.88 -12.74 23.90
CA VAL A 8 6.99 -11.76 24.52
C VAL A 8 7.79 -10.66 25.21
N GLU A 9 8.73 -10.94 26.12
CA GLU A 9 9.34 -9.88 26.96
C GLU A 9 10.13 -8.79 26.20
N ALA A 10 10.77 -9.08 25.07
CA ALA A 10 11.62 -8.11 24.35
C ALA A 10 10.92 -7.36 23.19
N LEU A 11 9.74 -7.82 22.73
CA LEU A 11 9.15 -7.39 21.44
C LEU A 11 7.74 -6.80 21.56
N LEU A 12 7.10 -6.88 22.73
CA LEU A 12 5.70 -6.54 22.95
C LEU A 12 5.31 -5.10 22.57
N SER A 13 6.17 -4.10 22.83
CA SER A 13 5.79 -2.69 22.62
C SER A 13 5.63 -2.29 21.15
N ASP A 14 6.27 -3.00 20.23
CA ASP A 14 6.25 -2.64 18.80
C ASP A 14 5.09 -3.32 18.04
N PHE A 15 4.43 -4.33 18.64
CA PHE A 15 3.33 -5.10 18.05
C PHE A 15 2.08 -5.09 18.96
N PRO A 16 1.29 -4.01 18.97
CA PRO A 16 0.14 -3.84 19.87
C PRO A 16 -1.04 -4.78 19.59
N PHE A 17 -0.99 -5.54 18.49
CA PHE A 17 -2.01 -6.54 18.14
C PHE A 17 -1.77 -7.92 18.76
N LEU A 18 -0.61 -8.14 19.41
CA LEU A 18 -0.32 -9.39 20.11
C LEU A 18 -1.34 -9.63 21.23
N LYS A 19 -1.64 -10.89 21.48
CA LYS A 19 -2.71 -11.29 22.40
C LYS A 19 -2.44 -10.76 23.81
N GLU A 20 -1.21 -10.89 24.28
CA GLU A 20 -0.74 -10.48 25.59
C GLU A 20 -0.87 -8.96 25.78
N ILE A 21 -0.52 -8.16 24.76
CA ILE A 21 -0.74 -6.70 24.80
C ILE A 21 -2.22 -6.38 24.86
N ARG A 22 -3.03 -7.04 24.04
CA ARG A 22 -4.48 -6.80 24.01
C ARG A 22 -5.12 -7.14 25.36
N GLU A 23 -4.71 -8.23 25.99
CA GLU A 23 -5.17 -8.62 27.32
C GLU A 23 -4.71 -7.61 28.37
N TYR A 24 -3.45 -7.18 28.33
CA TYR A 24 -2.94 -6.10 29.19
C TYR A 24 -3.76 -4.82 29.07
N VAL A 25 -3.99 -4.32 27.84
CA VAL A 25 -4.79 -3.11 27.59
C VAL A 25 -6.24 -3.29 28.05
N ALA A 26 -6.83 -4.47 27.83
CA ALA A 26 -8.20 -4.76 28.27
C ALA A 26 -8.34 -4.77 29.80
N MET A 27 -7.31 -5.23 30.53
CA MET A 27 -7.31 -5.21 32.00
C MET A 27 -7.30 -3.80 32.57
N LEU A 28 -6.74 -2.81 31.85
CA LEU A 28 -6.74 -1.41 32.27
C LEU A 28 -8.13 -0.77 32.22
N LYS A 29 -9.09 -1.36 31.49
CA LYS A 29 -10.48 -0.86 31.35
C LYS A 29 -10.57 0.64 31.00
N LEU A 30 -9.63 1.10 30.16
CA LEU A 30 -9.53 2.51 29.77
C LEU A 30 -10.78 2.97 29.03
N ARG A 31 -11.26 4.16 29.40
CA ARG A 31 -12.30 4.93 28.71
C ARG A 31 -11.65 6.13 28.02
N LEU A 32 -12.39 6.78 27.12
CA LEU A 32 -11.87 7.95 26.41
C LEU A 32 -11.50 9.09 27.37
N GLU A 33 -12.28 9.27 28.44
CA GLU A 33 -12.08 10.32 29.43
C GLU A 33 -10.76 10.17 30.19
N ASP A 34 -10.27 8.93 30.35
CA ASP A 34 -9.02 8.66 31.05
C ASP A 34 -7.79 9.22 30.28
N PHE A 35 -7.94 9.52 28.98
CA PHE A 35 -6.90 10.14 28.16
C PHE A 35 -6.85 11.67 28.27
N GLN A 36 -7.84 12.32 28.88
CA GLN A 36 -7.87 13.78 29.05
C GLN A 36 -6.65 14.28 29.85
N HIS A 37 -6.16 13.46 30.79
CA HIS A 37 -4.99 13.76 31.63
C HIS A 37 -3.67 13.18 31.09
N ALA A 38 -3.67 12.63 29.87
CA ALA A 38 -2.51 12.00 29.24
C ALA A 38 -2.17 12.64 27.87
N PRO A 39 -1.85 13.96 27.81
CA PRO A 39 -1.65 14.67 26.56
C PRO A 39 -0.50 14.08 25.71
N ASN A 40 0.55 13.56 26.34
CA ASN A 40 1.66 12.91 25.64
C ASN A 40 1.22 11.66 24.86
N LEU A 41 0.26 10.91 25.41
CA LEU A 41 -0.30 9.72 24.78
C LEU A 41 -1.22 10.11 23.62
N VAL A 42 -2.09 11.09 23.84
CA VAL A 42 -2.97 11.64 22.80
C VAL A 42 -2.14 12.16 21.63
N GLU A 43 -1.10 12.96 21.87
CA GLU A 43 -0.26 13.48 20.78
C GLU A 43 0.52 12.37 20.07
N ALA A 44 0.99 11.33 20.79
CA ALA A 44 1.59 10.15 20.16
C ALA A 44 0.59 9.40 19.26
N ALA A 45 -0.68 9.29 19.68
CA ALA A 45 -1.74 8.71 18.87
C ALA A 45 -2.09 9.57 17.65
N VAL A 46 -2.17 10.89 17.82
CA VAL A 46 -2.39 11.84 16.72
C VAL A 46 -1.28 11.73 15.69
N LYS A 47 0.00 11.78 16.12
CA LYS A 47 1.16 11.64 15.24
C LYS A 47 1.10 10.34 14.42
N LYS A 48 0.71 9.22 15.03
CA LYS A 48 0.51 7.94 14.31
C LYS A 48 -0.53 8.07 13.19
N VAL A 49 -1.67 8.71 13.47
CA VAL A 49 -2.71 8.93 12.45
C VAL A 49 -2.23 9.90 11.37
N GLU A 50 -1.51 10.95 11.73
CA GLU A 50 -0.94 11.89 10.76
C GLU A 50 0.04 11.20 9.80
N GLU A 51 0.97 10.40 10.34
CA GLU A 51 1.92 9.63 9.54
C GLU A 51 1.20 8.66 8.59
N ALA A 52 0.12 8.02 9.06
CA ALA A 52 -0.70 7.16 8.23
C ALA A 52 -1.43 7.92 7.13
N LEU A 53 -1.94 9.11 7.42
CA LEU A 53 -2.66 9.95 6.45
C LEU A 53 -1.72 10.69 5.49
N ALA A 54 -0.44 10.83 5.80
CA ALA A 54 0.55 11.48 4.94
C ALA A 54 0.86 10.66 3.66
N PRO A 55 1.28 11.31 2.55
CA PRO A 55 1.72 10.61 1.33
C PRO A 55 2.85 9.62 1.60
N TRP A 56 2.82 8.47 0.92
CA TRP A 56 3.81 7.41 1.08
C TRP A 56 5.02 7.61 0.15
N PRO A 57 6.27 7.30 0.57
CA PRO A 57 6.67 6.84 1.90
C PRO A 57 6.72 8.00 2.90
N SER A 58 6.09 7.84 4.06
CA SER A 58 6.22 8.78 5.18
C SER A 58 7.51 8.48 5.94
N LYS A 59 8.24 9.52 6.36
CA LYS A 59 9.33 9.33 7.32
C LYS A 59 8.72 8.85 8.64
N GLN A 60 9.21 7.72 9.14
CA GLN A 60 8.83 7.23 10.46
C GLN A 60 9.68 7.97 11.48
N ASP A 61 9.06 8.75 12.35
CA ASP A 61 9.76 9.41 13.43
C ASP A 61 9.29 8.80 14.75
N VAL A 62 9.85 7.62 15.04
CA VAL A 62 9.69 6.97 16.34
C VAL A 62 10.66 7.65 17.28
N GLY A 63 10.26 8.80 17.81
CA GLY A 63 10.94 9.39 18.98
C GLY A 63 11.05 8.35 20.10
N ALA A 64 11.94 8.59 21.06
CA ALA A 64 12.12 7.71 22.22
C ALA A 64 10.88 7.73 23.13
N LEU A 65 9.81 7.05 22.71
CA LEU A 65 8.59 6.83 23.48
C LEU A 65 8.80 5.68 24.46
N THR A 66 8.24 5.80 25.65
CA THR A 66 8.19 4.70 26.62
C THR A 66 7.35 3.54 26.06
N SER A 67 7.62 2.32 26.51
CA SER A 67 6.87 1.13 26.10
C SER A 67 5.36 1.28 26.35
N GLU A 68 4.98 1.92 27.46
CA GLU A 68 3.58 2.19 27.81
C GLU A 68 2.91 3.12 26.79
N VAL A 69 3.55 4.25 26.45
CA VAL A 69 3.00 5.19 25.45
C VAL A 69 2.88 4.52 24.08
N LYS A 70 3.86 3.68 23.69
CA LYS A 70 3.77 2.90 22.44
C LYS A 70 2.56 1.96 22.41
N ILE A 71 2.32 1.25 23.50
CA ILE A 71 1.23 0.28 23.63
C ILE A 71 -0.12 1.00 23.61
N LEU A 72 -0.30 2.03 24.45
CA LEU A 72 -1.59 2.69 24.65
C LEU A 72 -1.93 3.71 23.56
N SER A 73 -0.95 4.26 22.85
CA SER A 73 -1.22 5.15 21.72
C SER A 73 -1.87 4.43 20.54
N HIS A 74 -1.72 3.11 20.40
CA HIS A 74 -2.36 2.35 19.31
C HIS A 74 -3.90 2.29 19.41
N PRO A 75 -4.52 1.84 20.52
CA PRO A 75 -5.97 1.86 20.65
C PRO A 75 -6.54 3.28 20.56
N MET A 76 -5.83 4.29 21.10
CA MET A 76 -6.23 5.70 20.95
C MET A 76 -6.18 6.16 19.49
N ALA A 77 -5.16 5.76 18.72
CA ALA A 77 -5.09 6.06 17.28
C ALA A 77 -6.22 5.39 16.49
N MET A 78 -6.57 4.14 16.83
CA MET A 78 -7.73 3.46 16.25
C MET A 78 -9.04 4.21 16.53
N ALA A 79 -9.21 4.72 17.76
CA ALA A 79 -10.36 5.53 18.13
C ALA A 79 -10.41 6.85 17.34
N LEU A 80 -9.28 7.57 17.21
CA LEU A 80 -9.20 8.78 16.39
C LEU A 80 -9.58 8.51 14.93
N VAL A 81 -9.11 7.39 14.34
CA VAL A 81 -9.46 7.01 12.97
C VAL A 81 -10.95 6.68 12.83
N ALA A 82 -11.54 6.02 13.82
CA ALA A 82 -12.98 5.77 13.86
C ALA A 82 -13.78 7.09 13.96
N MET A 83 -13.31 8.08 14.74
CA MET A 83 -13.92 9.42 14.85
C MET A 83 -13.84 10.23 13.55
N LEU A 84 -12.92 9.91 12.63
CA LEU A 84 -12.88 10.55 11.30
C LEU A 84 -14.01 10.09 10.37
N ASP A 85 -14.67 8.97 10.69
CA ASP A 85 -15.81 8.39 9.94
C ASP A 85 -15.58 8.35 8.42
N SER A 86 -14.37 7.94 8.00
CA SER A 86 -13.95 7.94 6.60
C SER A 86 -13.42 6.58 6.18
N PRO A 87 -14.08 5.87 5.23
CA PRO A 87 -13.58 4.61 4.68
C PRO A 87 -12.19 4.74 4.02
N PHE A 88 -11.83 5.94 3.55
CA PHE A 88 -10.49 6.21 3.04
C PHE A 88 -9.47 6.26 4.17
N ALA A 89 -9.78 6.93 5.28
CA ALA A 89 -8.91 6.99 6.46
C ALA A 89 -8.68 5.61 7.07
N LYS A 90 -9.76 4.82 7.24
CA LYS A 90 -9.69 3.45 7.80
C LYS A 90 -8.78 2.54 6.98
N ARG A 91 -9.00 2.48 5.66
CA ARG A 91 -8.16 1.68 4.74
C ARG A 91 -6.70 2.14 4.75
N ARG A 92 -6.48 3.45 4.72
CA ARG A 92 -5.13 4.02 4.69
C ARG A 92 -4.36 3.74 5.99
N PHE A 93 -5.01 3.91 7.14
CA PHE A 93 -4.42 3.62 8.43
C PHE A 93 -4.07 2.14 8.57
N ALA A 94 -4.98 1.24 8.19
CA ALA A 94 -4.72 -0.20 8.20
C ALA A 94 -3.50 -0.59 7.34
N ALA A 95 -3.42 -0.08 6.10
CA ALA A 95 -2.30 -0.35 5.20
C ALA A 95 -0.97 0.22 5.74
N HIS A 96 -0.99 1.43 6.32
CA HIS A 96 0.21 2.05 6.88
C HIS A 96 0.75 1.28 8.09
N GLU A 97 -0.11 0.95 9.05
CA GLU A 97 0.30 0.17 10.22
C GLU A 97 0.79 -1.22 9.83
N ALA A 98 0.11 -1.90 8.91
CA ALA A 98 0.54 -3.20 8.39
C ALA A 98 1.94 -3.14 7.74
N GLU A 99 2.22 -2.11 6.93
CA GLU A 99 3.54 -1.90 6.36
C GLU A 99 4.59 -1.58 7.43
N ARG A 100 4.25 -0.79 8.45
CA ARG A 100 5.13 -0.52 9.61
C ARG A 100 5.53 -1.82 10.30
N TYR A 101 4.57 -2.71 10.56
CA TYR A 101 4.85 -4.03 11.15
C TYR A 101 5.68 -4.91 10.23
N ALA A 102 5.43 -4.89 8.93
CA ALA A 102 6.22 -5.65 7.97
C ALA A 102 7.68 -5.17 7.92
N VAL A 103 7.93 -3.86 8.00
CA VAL A 103 9.29 -3.29 8.07
C VAL A 103 9.97 -3.69 9.38
N ALA A 104 9.29 -3.58 10.52
CA ALA A 104 9.82 -4.03 11.81
C ALA A 104 10.20 -5.51 11.78
N LEU A 105 9.32 -6.36 11.23
CA LEU A 105 9.59 -7.79 11.05
C LEU A 105 10.79 -8.03 10.13
N LYS A 106 10.94 -7.33 9.00
CA LYS A 106 12.09 -7.49 8.08
C LYS A 106 13.42 -7.12 8.73
N ASN A 107 13.43 -6.11 9.59
CA ASN A 107 14.64 -5.61 10.24
C ASN A 107 15.04 -6.44 11.48
N MET A 108 14.20 -7.40 11.88
CA MET A 108 14.45 -8.28 13.02
C MET A 108 15.57 -9.27 12.73
N ARG A 109 16.61 -9.28 13.57
CA ARG A 109 17.80 -10.13 13.40
C ARG A 109 17.64 -11.53 14.02
N GLU A 110 16.99 -11.61 15.17
CA GLU A 110 16.82 -12.83 15.97
C GLU A 110 15.34 -13.06 16.26
N GLY A 111 14.92 -14.34 16.38
CA GLY A 111 13.54 -14.69 16.74
C GLY A 111 12.48 -14.41 15.65
N GLN A 112 12.87 -13.89 14.49
CA GLN A 112 11.95 -13.50 13.41
C GLN A 112 11.04 -14.65 12.97
N LYS A 113 11.56 -15.88 12.92
CA LYS A 113 10.82 -17.06 12.48
C LYS A 113 9.73 -17.43 13.48
N GLU A 114 10.06 -17.39 14.76
CA GLU A 114 9.20 -17.68 15.90
C GLU A 114 8.09 -16.63 16.00
N VAL A 115 8.45 -15.34 15.87
CA VAL A 115 7.50 -14.22 15.82
C VAL A 115 6.53 -14.36 14.65
N LEU A 116 7.03 -14.63 13.43
CA LEU A 116 6.17 -14.83 12.25
C LEU A 116 5.20 -16.01 12.45
N LYS A 117 5.68 -17.13 12.98
CA LYS A 117 4.83 -18.29 13.32
C LYS A 117 3.75 -17.89 14.34
N TYR A 118 4.14 -17.20 15.41
CA TYR A 118 3.23 -16.75 16.45
C TYR A 118 2.13 -15.86 15.86
N ILE A 119 2.49 -14.84 15.08
CA ILE A 119 1.51 -13.92 14.48
C ILE A 119 0.56 -14.69 13.55
N MET A 120 1.10 -15.52 12.65
CA MET A 120 0.25 -16.29 11.74
C MET A 120 -0.71 -17.23 12.49
N ALA A 121 -0.23 -17.92 13.52
CA ALA A 121 -1.04 -18.89 14.27
C ALA A 121 -2.04 -18.22 15.23
N ASN A 122 -1.57 -17.34 16.10
CA ASN A 122 -2.33 -16.81 17.23
C ASN A 122 -3.09 -15.51 16.92
N VAL A 123 -2.63 -14.74 15.93
CA VAL A 123 -3.29 -13.48 15.53
C VAL A 123 -4.15 -13.67 14.29
N LEU A 124 -3.63 -14.38 13.28
CA LEU A 124 -4.32 -14.59 12.00
C LEU A 124 -5.09 -15.93 11.93
N GLY A 125 -4.98 -16.79 12.95
CA GLY A 125 -5.70 -18.06 13.02
C GLY A 125 -5.28 -19.08 11.94
N MET A 126 -4.02 -19.04 11.50
CA MET A 126 -3.51 -19.89 10.44
C MET A 126 -2.85 -21.17 10.99
N ARG A 127 -3.08 -22.31 10.33
CA ARG A 127 -2.34 -23.53 10.64
C ARG A 127 -0.96 -23.48 9.99
N VAL A 128 0.08 -23.31 10.80
CA VAL A 128 1.47 -23.18 10.35
C VAL A 128 2.35 -24.25 10.99
N ARG A 129 3.20 -24.87 10.17
CA ARG A 129 4.31 -25.74 10.62
C ARG A 129 5.63 -25.08 10.27
N LEU A 130 6.63 -25.26 11.11
CA LEU A 130 7.99 -24.80 10.84
C LEU A 130 8.79 -25.89 10.14
N ASP A 131 9.71 -25.47 9.28
CA ASP A 131 10.68 -26.34 8.62
C ASP A 131 12.01 -25.58 8.38
N LYS A 132 12.96 -26.20 7.68
CA LYS A 132 14.26 -25.62 7.35
C LYS A 132 14.20 -24.70 6.13
N TYR A 133 15.24 -23.90 5.95
CA TYR A 133 15.45 -23.10 4.75
C TYR A 133 15.45 -23.99 3.48
N PRO A 134 14.91 -23.53 2.33
CA PRO A 134 14.38 -22.19 2.04
C PRO A 134 12.91 -21.95 2.43
N HIS A 135 12.13 -23.00 2.65
CA HIS A 135 10.70 -22.92 2.97
C HIS A 135 10.49 -23.15 4.47
N GLU A 136 10.84 -22.14 5.25
CA GLU A 136 10.82 -22.22 6.71
C GLU A 136 9.41 -22.36 7.31
N PHE A 137 8.36 -22.14 6.50
CA PHE A 137 6.97 -22.21 6.89
C PHE A 137 6.17 -23.08 5.92
N TRP A 138 5.28 -23.89 6.49
CA TRP A 138 4.27 -24.66 5.77
C TRP A 138 2.90 -24.23 6.27
N VAL A 139 2.12 -23.59 5.41
CA VAL A 139 0.80 -23.02 5.75
C VAL A 139 -0.30 -23.86 5.14
N HIS A 140 -1.31 -24.26 5.91
CA HIS A 140 -2.42 -25.04 5.35
C HIS A 140 -3.10 -24.26 4.20
N PHE A 141 -3.35 -24.92 3.06
CA PHE A 141 -3.75 -24.25 1.82
C PHE A 141 -5.02 -23.38 1.98
N ALA A 142 -5.98 -23.82 2.79
CA ALA A 142 -7.21 -23.05 3.04
C ALA A 142 -6.93 -21.72 3.78
N ASP A 143 -5.96 -21.70 4.70
CA ASP A 143 -5.61 -20.49 5.45
C ASP A 143 -4.71 -19.58 4.60
N TYR A 144 -3.84 -20.18 3.79
CA TYR A 144 -3.05 -19.47 2.78
C TYR A 144 -3.95 -18.71 1.80
N LEU A 145 -4.96 -19.37 1.22
CA LEU A 145 -5.86 -18.77 0.23
C LEU A 145 -6.68 -17.59 0.78
N LYS A 146 -7.12 -17.66 2.04
CA LYS A 146 -7.86 -16.55 2.69
C LYS A 146 -7.12 -15.21 2.66
N ILE A 147 -5.79 -15.26 2.65
CA ILE A 147 -4.92 -14.07 2.60
C ILE A 147 -4.42 -13.84 1.17
N ALA A 148 -3.96 -14.90 0.50
CA ALA A 148 -3.30 -14.81 -0.79
C ALA A 148 -4.21 -14.42 -1.96
N VAL A 149 -5.54 -14.62 -1.87
CA VAL A 149 -6.47 -14.23 -2.94
C VAL A 149 -6.47 -12.72 -3.19
N ASN A 150 -6.22 -11.92 -2.16
CA ASN A 150 -6.15 -10.46 -2.29
C ASN A 150 -4.76 -9.98 -2.76
N LEU A 151 -3.76 -10.87 -2.77
CA LEU A 151 -2.44 -10.60 -3.32
C LEU A 151 -2.49 -10.80 -4.84
N ASN A 152 -2.63 -9.71 -5.58
CA ASN A 152 -2.59 -9.67 -7.05
C ASN A 152 -1.18 -9.93 -7.62
N GLU A 153 -0.47 -10.92 -7.08
CA GLU A 153 0.91 -11.26 -7.41
C GLU A 153 1.01 -12.72 -7.85
N PRO A 154 1.47 -13.02 -9.08
CA PRO A 154 1.52 -14.40 -9.60
C PRO A 154 2.23 -15.40 -8.68
N ARG A 155 3.27 -14.98 -7.96
CA ARG A 155 4.02 -15.84 -7.01
C ARG A 155 3.18 -16.35 -5.82
N PHE A 156 2.06 -15.70 -5.51
CA PHE A 156 1.13 -16.12 -4.45
C PHE A 156 -0.07 -16.93 -4.98
N LYS A 157 -0.22 -17.07 -6.30
CA LYS A 157 -1.27 -17.93 -6.87
C LYS A 157 -0.97 -19.38 -6.52
N LEU A 158 -1.95 -20.10 -5.98
CA LEU A 158 -1.77 -21.49 -5.52
C LEU A 158 -1.22 -22.42 -6.61
N VAL A 159 -1.60 -22.21 -7.87
CA VAL A 159 -1.10 -22.97 -9.03
C VAL A 159 0.42 -22.87 -9.21
N ASN A 160 1.05 -21.84 -8.65
CA ASN A 160 2.49 -21.58 -8.72
C ASN A 160 3.21 -21.95 -7.42
N ARG A 161 2.62 -22.79 -6.56
CA ARG A 161 3.16 -23.12 -5.23
C ARG A 161 3.49 -24.60 -5.09
N LEU A 162 4.50 -24.90 -4.28
CA LEU A 162 4.76 -26.25 -3.78
C LEU A 162 3.73 -26.61 -2.71
N LEU A 163 2.95 -27.67 -2.96
CA LEU A 163 1.95 -28.21 -2.05
C LEU A 163 2.36 -29.61 -1.59
N ASN A 164 2.38 -29.83 -0.28
CA ASN A 164 2.68 -31.14 0.31
C ASN A 164 1.70 -31.42 1.46
N LYS A 165 0.97 -32.53 1.39
CA LYS A 165 0.01 -32.98 2.43
C LYS A 165 -0.95 -31.89 2.89
N GLY A 166 -1.43 -31.05 1.96
CA GLY A 166 -2.35 -29.93 2.25
C GLY A 166 -1.69 -28.65 2.75
N TYR A 167 -0.36 -28.56 2.74
CA TYR A 167 0.38 -27.36 3.16
C TYR A 167 1.16 -26.77 2.01
N VAL A 168 1.11 -25.44 1.90
CA VAL A 168 1.85 -24.62 0.96
C VAL A 168 3.18 -24.24 1.56
N ALA A 169 4.27 -24.51 0.84
CA ALA A 169 5.61 -24.09 1.22
C ALA A 169 5.73 -22.56 1.12
N VAL A 170 6.26 -21.89 2.14
CA VAL A 170 6.34 -20.43 2.25
C VAL A 170 7.72 -20.04 2.78
N THR A 171 8.40 -19.16 2.04
CA THR A 171 9.68 -18.57 2.46
C THR A 171 9.47 -17.48 3.51
N ARG A 172 10.54 -17.04 4.19
CA ARG A 172 10.43 -15.97 5.19
C ARG A 172 9.89 -14.65 4.64
N ASN A 173 10.36 -14.23 3.47
CA ASN A 173 9.90 -13.00 2.81
C ASN A 173 8.42 -13.07 2.42
N GLU A 174 7.96 -14.25 2.01
CA GLU A 174 6.55 -14.49 1.70
C GLU A 174 5.71 -14.51 2.98
N ALA A 175 6.20 -15.09 4.07
CA ALA A 175 5.54 -15.07 5.37
C ALA A 175 5.34 -13.64 5.87
N VAL A 176 6.34 -12.76 5.75
CA VAL A 176 6.19 -11.32 6.05
C VAL A 176 5.09 -10.69 5.21
N THR A 177 5.01 -11.04 3.92
CA THR A 177 3.99 -10.50 3.00
C THR A 177 2.58 -10.99 3.37
N LEU A 178 2.44 -12.28 3.72
CA LEU A 178 1.17 -12.84 4.22
C LEU A 178 0.76 -12.18 5.53
N VAL A 179 1.69 -12.02 6.48
CA VAL A 179 1.44 -11.34 7.75
C VAL A 179 1.00 -9.90 7.52
N LYS A 180 1.68 -9.16 6.63
CA LYS A 180 1.29 -7.79 6.27
C LYS A 180 -0.17 -7.72 5.83
N ASN A 181 -0.56 -8.51 4.84
CA ASN A 181 -1.91 -8.48 4.27
C ASN A 181 -2.96 -8.97 5.27
N GLY A 182 -2.62 -9.97 6.08
CA GLY A 182 -3.49 -10.43 7.16
C GLY A 182 -3.73 -9.37 8.21
N LEU A 183 -2.69 -8.66 8.65
CA LEU A 183 -2.79 -7.57 9.62
C LEU A 183 -3.54 -6.36 9.04
N GLU A 184 -3.30 -5.99 7.78
CA GLU A 184 -4.05 -4.93 7.10
C GLU A 184 -5.55 -5.22 7.13
N LYS A 185 -5.94 -6.44 6.73
CA LYS A 185 -7.33 -6.89 6.78
C LYS A 185 -7.89 -6.86 8.19
N LEU A 186 -7.16 -7.40 9.17
CA LEU A 186 -7.57 -7.46 10.56
C LEU A 186 -7.79 -6.07 11.18
N ILE A 187 -6.87 -5.13 10.93
CA ILE A 187 -6.97 -3.75 11.43
C ILE A 187 -8.16 -3.05 10.78
N HIS A 188 -8.34 -3.22 9.48
CA HIS A 188 -9.46 -2.64 8.75
C HIS A 188 -10.81 -3.16 9.27
N GLU A 189 -10.96 -4.49 9.42
CA GLU A 189 -12.18 -5.10 9.96
C GLU A 189 -12.49 -4.63 11.39
N ARG A 190 -11.46 -4.45 12.23
CA ARG A 190 -11.63 -3.88 13.57
C ARG A 190 -12.13 -2.43 13.52
N LEU A 191 -11.56 -1.59 12.66
CA LEU A 191 -12.02 -0.21 12.45
C LEU A 191 -13.45 -0.13 11.91
N GLU A 192 -13.89 -1.11 11.12
CA GLU A 192 -15.29 -1.20 10.71
C GLU A 192 -16.19 -1.62 11.88
N SER A 193 -15.77 -2.59 12.70
CA SER A 193 -16.55 -3.04 13.86
C SER A 193 -16.68 -2.00 14.98
N MET A 194 -15.75 -1.04 15.06
CA MET A 194 -15.82 0.06 16.03
C MET A 194 -16.97 1.02 15.74
N GLY A 195 -17.51 1.03 14.52
CA GLY A 195 -18.60 1.93 14.14
C GLY A 195 -18.20 3.41 14.18
N ARG A 196 -19.23 4.27 14.26
CA ARG A 196 -19.04 5.72 14.39
C ARG A 196 -18.87 6.07 15.86
N ILE A 197 -17.81 6.80 16.17
CA ILE A 197 -17.50 7.31 17.52
C ILE A 197 -17.54 8.83 17.46
N GLU A 198 -18.31 9.46 18.35
CA GLU A 198 -18.30 10.91 18.47
C GLU A 198 -17.11 11.38 19.32
N PRO A 199 -16.38 12.42 18.90
CA PRO A 199 -15.23 12.89 19.65
C PRO A 199 -15.67 13.69 20.89
N PRO A 200 -15.16 13.36 22.09
CA PRO A 200 -15.23 14.24 23.26
C PRO A 200 -14.60 15.62 22.98
N ASP A 201 -15.01 16.63 23.74
CA ASP A 201 -14.58 18.02 23.56
C ASP A 201 -13.04 18.17 23.54
N PHE A 202 -12.34 17.51 24.46
CA PHE A 202 -10.88 17.58 24.55
C PHE A 202 -10.13 17.00 23.33
N LEU A 203 -10.81 16.20 22.50
CA LEU A 203 -10.25 15.63 21.26
C LEU A 203 -10.69 16.39 20.00
N SER A 204 -11.63 17.32 20.12
CA SER A 204 -12.24 18.00 18.97
C SER A 204 -11.20 18.73 18.11
N GLU A 205 -10.24 19.42 18.73
CA GLU A 205 -9.18 20.11 18.01
C GLU A 205 -8.29 19.13 17.22
N HIS A 206 -7.88 18.03 17.85
CA HIS A 206 -7.08 16.98 17.22
C HIS A 206 -7.82 16.32 16.06
N VAL A 207 -9.10 15.99 16.23
CA VAL A 207 -9.92 15.39 15.17
C VAL A 207 -10.10 16.37 14.01
N ASN A 208 -10.32 17.66 14.28
CA ASN A 208 -10.42 18.68 13.23
C ASN A 208 -9.10 18.88 12.47
N ARG A 209 -7.95 18.84 13.16
CA ARG A 209 -6.63 18.82 12.53
C ARG A 209 -6.48 17.61 11.59
N LEU A 210 -6.84 16.41 12.04
CA LEU A 210 -6.79 15.18 11.24
C LEU A 210 -7.75 15.21 10.04
N LYS A 211 -8.95 15.79 10.18
CA LYS A 211 -9.90 15.99 9.06
C LYS A 211 -9.29 16.86 7.95
N ARG A 212 -8.62 17.96 8.30
CA ARG A 212 -7.93 18.82 7.31
C ARG A 212 -6.83 18.05 6.56
N ILE A 213 -6.03 17.26 7.26
CA ILE A 213 -5.00 16.41 6.64
C ILE A 213 -5.64 15.40 5.69
N LEU A 214 -6.67 14.70 6.16
CA LEU A 214 -7.43 13.72 5.39
C LEU A 214 -7.99 14.32 4.08
N GLU A 215 -8.60 15.50 4.14
CA GLU A 215 -9.11 16.19 2.95
C GLU A 215 -8.01 16.52 1.96
N SER A 216 -6.90 17.08 2.44
CA SER A 216 -5.75 17.42 1.59
C SER A 216 -5.16 16.17 0.91
N THR A 217 -5.08 15.05 1.62
CA THR A 217 -4.59 13.77 1.10
C THR A 217 -5.57 13.20 0.10
N ARG A 218 -6.88 13.17 0.41
CA ARG A 218 -7.92 12.67 -0.50
C ARG A 218 -7.94 13.44 -1.82
N GLN A 219 -7.76 14.75 -1.77
CA GLN A 219 -7.64 15.58 -2.98
C GLN A 219 -6.41 15.17 -3.81
N LYS A 220 -5.23 15.02 -3.19
CA LYS A 220 -4.03 14.53 -3.89
C LYS A 220 -4.24 13.16 -4.55
N TYR A 221 -4.79 12.19 -3.81
CA TYR A 221 -5.08 10.84 -4.33
C TYR A 221 -6.14 10.85 -5.44
N SER A 222 -7.18 11.68 -5.34
CA SER A 222 -8.16 11.84 -6.42
C SER A 222 -7.50 12.39 -7.68
N LEU A 223 -6.59 13.35 -7.54
CA LEU A 223 -5.86 13.91 -8.69
C LEU A 223 -4.83 12.93 -9.26
N GLU A 224 -4.22 12.08 -8.44
CA GLU A 224 -3.30 11.00 -8.86
C GLU A 224 -4.03 9.83 -9.52
N SER A 225 -5.16 9.37 -8.98
CA SER A 225 -5.96 8.29 -9.58
C SER A 225 -6.54 8.70 -10.94
N VAL A 226 -7.09 9.91 -11.06
CA VAL A 226 -7.52 10.48 -12.35
C VAL A 226 -6.34 10.57 -13.32
N ARG A 227 -5.15 10.88 -12.81
CA ARG A 227 -3.93 10.84 -13.61
C ARG A 227 -3.62 9.42 -14.09
N LEU A 228 -3.67 8.42 -13.25
CA LEU A 228 -3.23 7.07 -13.62
C LEU A 228 -4.25 6.30 -14.47
N ASP A 229 -5.48 6.79 -14.61
CA ASP A 229 -6.50 6.20 -15.47
C ASP A 229 -6.01 6.07 -16.94
N PRO A 230 -5.97 4.83 -17.49
CA PRO A 230 -5.64 4.58 -18.90
C PRO A 230 -6.47 5.37 -19.91
N SER A 231 -7.70 5.79 -19.56
CA SER A 231 -8.55 6.64 -20.43
C SER A 231 -7.90 8.00 -20.75
N MET A 232 -6.97 8.45 -19.91
CA MET A 232 -6.26 9.72 -20.03
C MET A 232 -4.98 9.62 -20.85
N TRP A 233 -4.57 8.40 -21.21
CA TRP A 233 -3.33 8.15 -21.90
C TRP A 233 -3.46 8.50 -23.38
N PRO A 234 -2.38 8.94 -24.03
CA PRO A 234 -2.38 9.13 -25.47
C PRO A 234 -2.60 7.80 -26.21
N PRO A 235 -3.23 7.82 -27.40
CA PRO A 235 -3.52 6.61 -28.18
C PRO A 235 -2.32 5.67 -28.36
N CYS A 236 -1.13 6.21 -28.60
CA CYS A 236 0.10 5.42 -28.72
C CYS A 236 0.46 4.64 -27.45
N MET A 237 0.30 5.24 -26.27
CA MET A 237 0.60 4.58 -24.99
C MET A 237 -0.48 3.56 -24.62
N ILE A 238 -1.75 3.82 -24.97
CA ILE A 238 -2.83 2.83 -24.83
C ILE A 238 -2.53 1.60 -25.69
N ALA A 239 -2.15 1.81 -26.95
CA ALA A 239 -1.79 0.72 -27.86
C ALA A 239 -0.62 -0.10 -27.33
N LEU A 240 0.47 0.54 -26.88
CA LEU A 240 1.62 -0.15 -26.30
C LEU A 240 1.27 -0.93 -25.03
N ARG A 241 0.46 -0.35 -24.14
CA ARG A 241 -0.03 -1.04 -22.94
C ARG A 241 -0.88 -2.26 -23.28
N LYS A 242 -1.76 -2.18 -24.27
CA LYS A 242 -2.59 -3.32 -24.71
C LYS A 242 -1.72 -4.47 -25.22
N ARG A 243 -0.74 -4.17 -26.07
CA ARG A 243 0.22 -5.17 -26.59
C ARG A 243 1.00 -5.84 -25.45
N LEU A 244 1.49 -5.05 -24.50
CA LEU A 244 2.18 -5.54 -23.30
C LEU A 244 1.33 -6.53 -22.49
N LEU A 245 0.08 -6.17 -22.21
CA LEU A 245 -0.84 -7.00 -21.44
C LEU A 245 -1.30 -8.25 -22.19
N ALA A 246 -1.35 -8.20 -23.52
CA ALA A 246 -1.63 -9.35 -24.38
C ALA A 246 -0.41 -10.29 -24.54
N GLY A 247 0.73 -9.98 -23.92
CA GLY A 247 1.97 -10.75 -24.07
C GLY A 247 2.62 -10.60 -25.46
N GLU A 248 2.17 -9.63 -26.26
CA GLU A 248 2.72 -9.39 -27.58
C GLU A 248 4.12 -8.74 -27.53
N PRO A 249 4.99 -9.04 -28.50
CA PRO A 249 6.30 -8.42 -28.58
C PRO A 249 6.17 -6.92 -28.83
N VAL A 250 6.97 -6.12 -28.11
CA VAL A 250 7.14 -4.67 -28.35
C VAL A 250 8.63 -4.39 -28.47
N SER A 251 9.00 -3.52 -29.42
CA SER A 251 10.38 -3.14 -29.65
C SER A 251 11.06 -2.60 -28.38
N HIS A 252 12.39 -2.70 -28.32
CA HIS A 252 13.17 -2.15 -27.21
C HIS A 252 12.86 -0.66 -26.98
N PHE A 253 12.76 0.12 -28.05
CA PHE A 253 12.39 1.53 -27.97
C PHE A 253 10.95 1.74 -27.46
N GLY A 254 10.00 0.92 -27.90
CA GLY A 254 8.62 0.96 -27.38
C GLY A 254 8.54 0.60 -25.89
N ASN A 255 9.37 -0.34 -25.42
CA ASN A 255 9.48 -0.67 -23.99
C ASN A 255 9.99 0.52 -23.19
N PHE A 256 11.08 1.15 -23.64
CA PHE A 256 11.61 2.35 -23.01
C PHE A 256 10.58 3.50 -22.99
N ALA A 257 9.91 3.78 -24.11
CA ALA A 257 8.92 4.84 -24.22
C ALA A 257 7.71 4.62 -23.28
N THR A 258 7.25 3.37 -23.16
CA THR A 258 6.13 3.02 -22.29
C THR A 258 6.51 3.11 -20.81
N ALA A 259 7.64 2.52 -20.41
CA ALA A 259 8.14 2.58 -19.04
C ALA A 259 8.40 4.02 -18.59
N SER A 260 9.09 4.81 -19.43
CA SER A 260 9.38 6.23 -19.13
C SER A 260 8.10 7.07 -19.04
N PHE A 261 7.08 6.79 -19.86
CA PHE A 261 5.76 7.44 -19.72
C PHE A 261 5.09 7.08 -18.39
N MET A 262 4.94 5.79 -18.09
CA MET A 262 4.26 5.28 -16.88
C MET A 262 4.91 5.83 -15.59
N LEU A 263 6.24 5.78 -15.52
CA LEU A 263 7.02 6.32 -14.39
C LEU A 263 6.88 7.85 -14.26
N ARG A 264 6.68 8.56 -15.39
CA ARG A 264 6.55 10.02 -15.40
C ARG A 264 5.14 10.47 -15.00
N ILE A 265 4.11 9.69 -15.28
CA ILE A 265 2.73 9.97 -14.87
C ILE A 265 2.43 9.57 -13.43
N GLY A 266 3.33 8.82 -12.78
CA GLY A 266 3.29 8.55 -11.35
C GLY A 266 3.21 7.08 -10.96
N MET A 267 3.27 6.14 -11.92
CA MET A 267 3.31 4.71 -11.61
C MET A 267 4.64 4.36 -10.93
N SER A 268 4.58 3.46 -9.96
CA SER A 268 5.74 2.90 -9.27
C SER A 268 6.50 1.91 -10.15
N VAL A 269 7.75 1.63 -9.78
CA VAL A 269 8.59 0.61 -10.43
C VAL A 269 7.89 -0.76 -10.44
N GLU A 270 7.23 -1.13 -9.34
CA GLU A 270 6.53 -2.41 -9.22
C GLU A 270 5.31 -2.50 -10.16
N GLU A 271 4.50 -1.45 -10.24
CA GLU A 271 3.35 -1.41 -11.15
C GLU A 271 3.78 -1.46 -12.61
N VAL A 272 4.91 -0.85 -12.93
CA VAL A 272 5.48 -0.92 -14.27
C VAL A 272 5.98 -2.34 -14.58
N ILE A 273 6.74 -2.96 -13.68
CA ILE A 273 7.26 -4.34 -13.84
C ILE A 273 6.11 -5.34 -13.99
N SER A 274 5.03 -5.19 -13.23
CA SER A 274 3.88 -6.12 -13.30
C SER A 274 3.21 -6.11 -14.68
N ILE A 275 3.16 -4.97 -15.36
CA ILE A 275 2.68 -4.88 -16.75
C ILE A 275 3.58 -5.66 -17.71
N TYR A 276 4.91 -5.61 -17.53
CA TYR A 276 5.85 -6.37 -18.37
C TYR A 276 5.86 -7.88 -18.10
N SER A 277 5.40 -8.32 -16.92
CA SER A 277 5.40 -9.73 -16.51
C SER A 277 4.52 -10.66 -17.33
N GLN A 278 3.66 -10.12 -18.20
CA GLN A 278 2.77 -10.90 -19.06
C GLN A 278 3.47 -11.51 -20.29
N ARG A 279 4.75 -11.19 -20.48
CA ARG A 279 5.53 -11.67 -21.64
C ARG A 279 6.15 -13.03 -21.38
N GLY A 280 6.18 -13.87 -22.42
CA GLY A 280 6.77 -15.21 -22.34
C GLY A 280 8.28 -15.23 -22.06
N ASP A 281 9.02 -14.17 -22.43
CA ASP A 281 10.47 -14.02 -22.26
C ASP A 281 10.86 -13.15 -21.05
N PHE A 282 9.93 -12.91 -20.12
CA PHE A 282 10.13 -11.99 -19.01
C PHE A 282 11.17 -12.50 -17.99
N ASP A 283 12.31 -11.79 -17.86
CA ASP A 283 13.22 -11.92 -16.72
C ASP A 283 12.96 -10.78 -15.70
N PRO A 284 12.46 -11.10 -14.48
CA PRO A 284 12.15 -10.10 -13.45
C PRO A 284 13.35 -9.25 -13.02
N ARG A 285 14.57 -9.80 -13.03
CA ARG A 285 15.79 -9.11 -12.59
C ARG A 285 16.19 -8.08 -13.63
N ILE A 286 16.16 -8.45 -14.90
CA ILE A 286 16.49 -7.56 -16.02
C ILE A 286 15.46 -6.44 -16.12
N ALA A 287 14.16 -6.78 -16.09
CA ALA A 287 13.08 -5.81 -16.14
C ALA A 287 13.18 -4.79 -15.00
N ARG A 288 13.41 -5.26 -13.77
CA ARG A 288 13.62 -4.38 -12.61
C ARG A 288 14.79 -3.44 -12.79
N TYR A 289 15.95 -3.97 -13.20
CA TYR A 289 17.14 -3.15 -13.43
C TYR A 289 16.88 -2.04 -14.46
N GLN A 290 16.22 -2.38 -15.58
CA GLN A 290 15.89 -1.41 -16.63
C GLN A 290 14.91 -0.34 -16.14
N VAL A 291 13.83 -0.74 -15.45
CA VAL A 291 12.81 0.19 -14.96
C VAL A 291 13.39 1.11 -13.87
N GLU A 292 14.22 0.59 -12.96
CA GLU A 292 14.93 1.40 -11.95
C GLU A 292 15.90 2.40 -12.59
N HIS A 293 16.60 2.01 -13.65
CA HIS A 293 17.46 2.91 -14.41
C HIS A 293 16.65 4.04 -15.06
N ILE A 294 15.54 3.72 -15.72
CA ILE A 294 14.63 4.71 -16.33
C ILE A 294 14.04 5.66 -15.27
N ALA A 295 13.75 5.14 -14.08
CA ALA A 295 13.25 5.91 -12.94
C ALA A 295 14.30 6.86 -12.33
N GLY A 296 15.58 6.75 -12.73
CA GLY A 296 16.68 7.52 -12.16
C GLY A 296 17.17 7.00 -10.80
N LEU A 297 16.82 5.75 -10.45
CA LEU A 297 17.25 5.11 -9.20
C LEU A 297 18.62 4.43 -9.33
N LYS A 298 19.12 4.26 -10.56
CA LYS A 298 20.43 3.67 -10.89
C LYS A 298 21.15 4.45 -11.99
N GLY A 299 22.49 4.41 -12.02
CA GLY A 299 23.30 5.05 -13.07
C GLY A 299 23.35 6.59 -12.94
N SER A 300 23.13 7.31 -14.04
CA SER A 300 23.24 8.79 -14.16
C SER A 300 22.23 9.59 -13.33
N ARG A 301 21.37 8.91 -12.55
CA ARG A 301 20.25 9.48 -11.77
C ARG A 301 19.27 10.33 -12.59
N THR A 302 19.32 10.22 -13.92
CA THR A 302 18.41 10.95 -14.79
C THR A 302 17.04 10.26 -14.82
N ARG A 303 16.00 10.98 -14.39
CA ARG A 303 14.63 10.50 -14.50
C ARG A 303 14.09 10.79 -15.90
N TYR A 304 14.06 9.76 -16.73
CA TYR A 304 13.64 9.87 -18.13
C TYR A 304 12.14 10.21 -18.25
N SER A 305 11.76 10.70 -19.43
CA SER A 305 10.38 11.01 -19.81
C SER A 305 10.10 10.41 -21.18
N ALA A 306 8.82 10.20 -21.49
CA ALA A 306 8.40 9.71 -22.80
C ALA A 306 8.99 10.58 -23.94
N PRO A 307 9.50 9.96 -25.02
CA PRO A 307 10.04 10.66 -26.19
C PRO A 307 9.03 11.61 -26.86
N SER A 308 9.52 12.53 -27.71
CA SER A 308 8.67 13.45 -28.47
C SER A 308 7.80 12.72 -29.49
N CYS A 309 6.69 13.32 -29.93
CA CYS A 309 5.83 12.74 -30.97
C CYS A 309 6.60 12.50 -32.28
N THR A 310 7.53 13.38 -32.65
CA THR A 310 8.41 13.21 -33.81
C THR A 310 9.26 11.94 -33.67
N THR A 311 9.86 11.73 -32.50
CA THR A 311 10.63 10.52 -32.21
C THR A 311 9.73 9.28 -32.19
N MET A 312 8.54 9.37 -31.59
CA MET A 312 7.57 8.27 -31.55
C MET A 312 7.10 7.87 -32.96
N GLN A 313 6.88 8.84 -33.86
CA GLN A 313 6.53 8.61 -35.26
C GLN A 313 7.69 7.94 -36.02
N ALA A 314 8.92 8.42 -35.85
CA ALA A 314 10.11 7.83 -36.49
C ALA A 314 10.31 6.36 -36.12
N HIS A 315 9.86 5.94 -34.93
CA HIS A 315 9.89 4.54 -34.48
C HIS A 315 8.57 3.78 -34.72
N GLY A 316 7.63 4.33 -35.50
CA GLY A 316 6.37 3.66 -35.87
C GLY A 316 5.42 3.42 -34.69
N LEU A 317 5.51 4.20 -33.61
CA LEU A 317 4.74 3.99 -32.38
C LEU A 317 3.45 4.82 -32.30
N CYS A 318 3.27 5.80 -33.18
CA CYS A 318 2.06 6.63 -33.20
C CYS A 318 0.91 5.92 -33.95
N VAL A 319 -0.24 5.81 -33.29
CA VAL A 319 -1.49 5.33 -33.92
C VAL A 319 -1.96 6.38 -34.92
N GLU A 320 -2.24 5.95 -36.17
CA GLU A 320 -2.67 6.82 -37.28
C GLU A 320 -1.80 8.09 -37.42
N GLU A 321 -0.48 7.91 -37.29
CA GLU A 321 0.52 9.01 -37.34
C GLU A 321 0.25 10.15 -36.35
N GLY A 322 -0.55 9.92 -35.31
CA GLY A 322 -0.88 10.91 -34.30
C GLY A 322 -2.08 11.81 -34.64
N ARG A 323 -2.86 11.49 -35.68
CA ARG A 323 -4.09 12.21 -36.06
C ARG A 323 -5.04 12.42 -34.88
N LEU A 324 -5.16 11.42 -34.00
CA LEU A 324 -6.04 11.43 -32.83
C LEU A 324 -5.50 12.25 -31.63
N CYS A 325 -4.28 12.80 -31.74
CA CYS A 325 -3.58 13.41 -30.62
C CYS A 325 -3.75 14.94 -30.51
N GLY A 326 -4.51 15.58 -31.42
CA GLY A 326 -4.84 17.00 -31.32
C GLY A 326 -3.62 17.95 -31.39
N GLY A 327 -2.63 17.63 -32.24
CA GLY A 327 -1.48 18.51 -32.53
C GLY A 327 -0.47 18.67 -31.37
N VAL A 328 -0.42 17.73 -30.44
CA VAL A 328 0.56 17.72 -29.34
C VAL A 328 1.96 17.29 -29.82
N ARG A 329 2.99 17.78 -29.13
CA ARG A 329 4.41 17.54 -29.41
C ARG A 329 4.99 16.36 -28.64
N SER A 330 4.29 15.84 -27.64
CA SER A 330 4.70 14.65 -26.90
C SER A 330 3.52 13.93 -26.24
N PRO A 331 3.67 12.62 -25.94
CA PRO A 331 2.72 11.87 -25.11
C PRO A 331 2.41 12.55 -23.77
N MET A 332 3.41 13.16 -23.14
CA MET A 332 3.24 13.90 -21.89
C MET A 332 2.40 15.17 -22.04
N GLN A 333 2.48 15.85 -23.19
CA GLN A 333 1.66 17.03 -23.44
C GLN A 333 0.20 16.66 -23.64
N PHE A 334 -0.09 15.56 -24.39
CA PHE A 334 -1.44 15.01 -24.52
C PHE A 334 -2.05 14.74 -23.15
N TYR A 335 -1.32 13.98 -22.36
CA TYR A 335 -1.73 13.54 -21.03
C TYR A 335 -2.03 14.73 -20.10
N ARG A 336 -1.17 15.77 -20.09
CA ARG A 336 -1.40 16.99 -19.30
C ARG A 336 -2.65 17.75 -19.76
N ARG A 337 -2.89 17.87 -21.07
CA ARG A 337 -4.09 18.55 -21.61
C ARG A 337 -5.36 17.83 -21.16
N ARG A 338 -5.41 16.50 -21.30
CA ARG A 338 -6.52 15.67 -20.81
C ARG A 338 -6.71 15.82 -19.31
N ALA A 339 -5.64 15.66 -18.52
CA ALA A 339 -5.71 15.77 -17.06
C ALA A 339 -6.21 17.15 -16.58
N LYS A 340 -5.90 18.24 -17.30
CA LYS A 340 -6.42 19.57 -16.98
C LYS A 340 -7.92 19.71 -17.29
N ALA A 341 -8.37 19.19 -18.42
CA ALA A 341 -9.79 19.22 -18.79
C ALA A 341 -10.66 18.48 -17.76
N MET A 342 -10.24 17.28 -17.34
CA MET A 342 -10.98 16.49 -16.34
C MET A 342 -11.01 17.13 -14.96
N LYS A 343 -9.94 17.80 -14.53
CA LYS A 343 -9.94 18.55 -13.26
C LYS A 343 -10.99 19.66 -13.26
N GLY A 344 -11.10 20.40 -14.38
CA GLY A 344 -12.12 21.43 -14.54
C GLY A 344 -13.54 20.87 -14.47
N SER A 345 -13.79 19.71 -15.10
CA SER A 345 -15.10 19.04 -15.02
C SER A 345 -15.45 18.57 -13.61
N LEU A 346 -14.51 17.98 -12.89
CA LEU A 346 -14.71 17.49 -11.51
C LEU A 346 -14.89 18.62 -10.49
N GLU A 347 -14.26 19.78 -10.70
CA GLU A 347 -14.47 20.99 -9.89
C GLU A 347 -15.84 21.63 -10.16
N HIS A 348 -16.33 21.55 -11.40
CA HIS A 348 -17.65 22.05 -11.81
C HIS A 348 -18.80 21.18 -11.28
N GLU A 349 -18.67 19.85 -11.34
CA GLU A 349 -19.66 18.90 -10.76
C GLU A 349 -19.77 19.00 -9.23
N ARG A 350 -18.73 19.48 -8.54
CA ARG A 350 -18.75 19.68 -7.08
C ARG A 350 -19.39 21.00 -6.65
N THR A 351 -19.53 21.96 -7.56
CA THR A 351 -20.06 23.31 -7.27
C THR A 351 -21.51 23.49 -7.71
N GLN A 352 -22.09 22.55 -8.44
CA GLN A 352 -23.52 22.54 -8.74
C GLN A 352 -24.29 21.80 -7.62
N PRO A 353 -25.33 22.41 -7.01
CA PRO A 353 -26.19 21.68 -6.09
C PRO A 353 -26.90 20.55 -6.85
N ARG A 354 -26.96 19.37 -6.25
CA ARG A 354 -27.79 18.27 -6.74
C ARG A 354 -29.23 18.81 -6.83
N GLN A 355 -29.71 19.01 -8.06
CA GLN A 355 -31.13 19.13 -8.28
C GLN A 355 -31.71 17.73 -8.05
N ASP A 356 -32.25 17.51 -6.85
CA ASP A 356 -33.09 16.35 -6.57
C ASP A 356 -34.33 16.50 -7.46
N GLY A 357 -34.35 15.72 -8.54
CA GLY A 357 -35.46 15.66 -9.48
C GLY A 357 -36.51 14.68 -9.00
N GLY A 358 -37.71 15.24 -8.74
CA GLY A 358 -39.03 14.67 -9.07
C GLY A 358 -39.47 13.41 -8.33
#